data_AF-A0A1E5WAD0-F1
#
_entry.id   AF-A0A1E5WAD0-F1
#
_cell.length_a   1.000
_cell.length_b   1.000
_cell.length_c   1.000
_cell.angle_alpha   90.00
_cell.angle_beta   90.00
_cell.angle_gamma   90.00
#
_symmetry.space_group_name_H-M   'P 1'
#
loop_
_entity.id
_entity.type
_entity.pdbx_description
1 polymer ?
#
loop_
_entity_poly.entity_id
_entity_poly.type
_entity_poly.pdbx_seq_one_letter_code
_entity_poly.pdbx_strand_id
1 'polypeptide(L)' 'LKPHTLRKQRSVAAILMITAWNIWNERNRKNFEHKNLQAVQVFGLVKLEILQRVKVCGRPEFF' A
#
# COMPACT_ATOMS: atom_id res chain seq x y z
N LEU A 1 -4.03 20.71 16.89
CA LEU A 1 -4.29 19.26 16.65
C LEU A 1 -3.33 18.43 17.50
N LYS A 2 -3.79 17.37 18.19
CA LYS A 2 -2.91 16.52 19.02
C LYS A 2 -1.85 15.84 18.13
N PRO A 3 -0.54 15.87 18.48
CA PRO A 3 0.55 15.41 17.61
C PRO A 3 0.47 13.92 17.26
N HIS A 4 -0.04 13.09 18.18
CA HIS A 4 -0.25 11.65 17.96
C HIS A 4 -1.24 11.35 16.82
N THR A 5 -2.24 12.21 16.62
CA THR A 5 -3.27 12.04 15.59
C THR A 5 -2.71 12.29 14.19
N LEU A 6 -1.79 13.24 14.05
CA LEU A 6 -1.17 13.59 12.76
C LEU A 6 -0.25 12.46 12.26
N ARG A 7 0.52 11.82 13.16
CA ARG A 7 1.35 10.65 12.81
C ARG A 7 0.50 9.49 12.31
N LYS A 8 -0.64 9.22 12.97
CA LYS A 8 -1.60 8.19 12.54
C LYS A 8 -2.22 8.53 11.19
N GLN A 9 -2.62 9.78 10.97
CA GLN A 9 -3.18 10.23 9.69
C GLN A 9 -2.20 10.09 8.53
N ARG A 10 -0.94 10.52 8.71
CA ARG A 10 0.12 10.36 7.70
C ARG A 10 0.33 8.89 7.36
N SER A 11 0.29 8.03 8.36
CA SER A 11 0.49 6.59 8.18
C SER A 11 -0.67 5.93 7.43
N VAL A 12 -1.91 6.31 7.74
CA VAL A 12 -3.11 5.90 6.99
C VAL A 12 -3.04 6.40 5.54
N ALA A 13 -2.67 7.66 5.32
CA ALA A 13 -2.53 8.22 3.99
C ALA A 13 -1.50 7.45 3.15
N ALA A 14 -0.35 7.09 3.74
CA ALA A 14 0.67 6.30 3.06
C ALA A 14 0.15 4.91 2.64
N ILE A 15 -0.57 4.22 3.53
CA ILE A 15 -1.19 2.92 3.22
C ILE A 15 -2.19 3.06 2.07
N LEU A 16 -3.06 4.09 2.11
CA LEU A 16 -4.05 4.33 1.06
C LEU A 16 -3.38 4.64 -0.29
N MET A 17 -2.32 5.45 -0.31
CA MET A 17 -1.57 5.76 -1.53
C MET A 17 -0.94 4.51 -2.14
N ILE A 18 -0.28 3.67 -1.33
CA ILE A 18 0.33 2.41 -1.81
C ILE A 18 -0.75 1.46 -2.34
N THR A 19 -1.87 1.37 -1.64
CA THR A 19 -3.00 0.52 -2.06
C THR A 19 -3.58 0.98 -3.39
N ALA A 20 -3.86 2.28 -3.53
CA ALA A 20 -4.39 2.87 -4.75
C ALA A 20 -3.44 2.67 -5.94
N TRP A 21 -2.14 2.83 -5.71
CA TRP A 21 -1.09 2.58 -6.72
C TRP A 21 -1.09 1.14 -7.22
N ASN A 22 -1.15 0.16 -6.33
CA ASN A 22 -1.19 -1.26 -6.70
C ASN A 22 -2.46 -1.63 -7.47
N ILE A 23 -3.62 -1.10 -7.07
CA ILE A 23 -4.88 -1.31 -7.80
C ILE A 23 -4.81 -0.73 -9.21
N TRP A 24 -4.22 0.46 -9.35
CA TRP A 24 -4.02 1.09 -10.66
C TRP A 24 -3.09 0.25 -11.55
N ASN A 25 -1.97 -0.25 -11.01
CA ASN A 25 -1.07 -1.15 -11.72
C ASN A 25 -1.76 -2.46 -12.14
N GLU A 26 -2.57 -3.05 -11.26
CA GLU A 26 -3.36 -4.25 -11.60
C GLU A 26 -4.30 -3.98 -12.78
N ARG A 27 -5.03 -2.85 -12.74
CA ARG A 27 -5.94 -2.45 -13.82
C ARG A 27 -5.19 -2.26 -15.13
N ASN A 28 -4.00 -1.65 -15.10
CA ASN A 28 -3.16 -1.53 -16.27
C ASN A 28 -2.68 -2.89 -16.77
N ARG A 29 -2.22 -3.77 -15.89
CA ARG A 29 -1.79 -5.11 -16.27
C ARG A 29 -2.92 -5.90 -16.93
N LYS A 30 -4.14 -5.76 -16.43
CA LYS A 30 -5.34 -6.35 -17.04
C LYS A 30 -5.61 -5.82 -18.45
N ASN A 31 -5.49 -4.52 -18.66
CA ASN A 31 -5.80 -3.89 -19.95
C ASN A 31 -4.68 -4.10 -21.00
N PHE A 32 -3.42 -4.02 -20.59
CA PHE A 32 -2.27 -4.02 -21.51
C PHE A 32 -1.59 -5.38 -21.65
N GLU A 33 -1.61 -6.22 -20.62
CA GLU A 33 -0.99 -7.55 -20.66
C GLU A 33 -2.01 -8.68 -20.74
N HIS A 34 -3.32 -8.37 -20.69
CA HIS A 34 -4.41 -9.35 -20.62
C HIS A 34 -4.27 -10.35 -19.45
N LYS A 35 -3.49 -9.99 -18.42
CA LYS A 35 -3.29 -10.79 -17.20
C LYS A 35 -4.09 -10.21 -16.06
N ASN A 36 -4.77 -11.06 -15.31
CA ASN A 36 -5.61 -10.66 -14.20
C ASN A 36 -5.22 -11.45 -12.94
N LEU A 37 -4.95 -10.75 -11.84
CA LEU A 37 -4.80 -11.35 -10.53
C LEU A 37 -6.11 -11.27 -9.77
N GLN A 38 -6.38 -12.28 -8.94
CA GLN A 38 -7.49 -12.21 -8.00
C GLN A 38 -7.23 -11.10 -6.97
N ALA A 39 -8.31 -10.51 -6.45
CA ALA A 39 -8.22 -9.46 -5.45
C ALA A 39 -7.36 -9.85 -4.22
N VAL A 40 -7.39 -11.12 -3.82
CA VAL A 40 -6.56 -11.65 -2.73
C VAL A 40 -5.06 -11.59 -3.07
N GLN A 41 -4.69 -11.86 -4.31
CA GLN A 41 -3.31 -11.78 -4.77
C GLN A 41 -2.83 -10.33 -4.82
N VAL A 42 -3.69 -9.41 -5.32
CA VAL A 42 -3.41 -7.96 -5.32
C VAL A 42 -3.24 -7.43 -3.89
N PHE A 43 -4.09 -7.86 -2.97
CA PHE A 43 -3.95 -7.55 -1.55
C PHE A 43 -2.62 -8.07 -0.97
N GLY A 44 -2.20 -9.27 -1.38
CA GLY A 44 -0.89 -9.82 -1.05
C GLY A 44 0.27 -8.91 -1.51
N LEU A 45 0.18 -8.39 -2.74
CA LEU A 45 1.18 -7.45 -3.29
C LEU A 45 1.25 -6.14 -2.49
N VAL A 46 0.10 -5.55 -2.17
CA VAL A 46 0.01 -4.35 -1.32
C VAL A 46 0.69 -4.59 0.03
N LYS A 47 0.38 -5.72 0.67
CA LYS A 47 0.97 -6.09 1.96
C LYS A 47 2.49 -6.22 1.87
N LEU A 48 3.00 -6.88 0.83
CA LEU A 48 4.44 -7.03 0.60
C LEU A 48 5.13 -5.68 0.41
N GLU A 49 4.55 -4.77 -0.38
CA GLU A 49 5.14 -3.44 -0.60
C GLU A 49 5.18 -2.61 0.68
N ILE A 50 4.11 -2.65 1.49
CA ILE A 50 4.08 -1.97 2.80
C ILE A 50 5.17 -2.54 3.72
N LEU A 51 5.29 -3.87 3.80
CA LEU A 51 6.32 -4.53 4.62
C LEU A 51 7.74 -4.17 4.15
N GLN A 52 7.95 -4.12 2.84
CA GLN A 52 9.24 -3.71 2.26
C GLN A 52 9.58 -2.27 2.65
N ARG A 53 8.62 -1.34 2.56
CA ARG A 53 8.83 0.06 2.98
C ARG A 53 9.11 0.19 4.47
N VAL A 54 8.44 -0.60 5.31
CA VAL A 54 8.74 -0.69 6.75
C VAL A 54 10.16 -1.21 7.00
N LYS A 55 10.60 -2.21 6.23
CA LYS A 55 11.95 -2.78 6.34
C LYS A 55 13.05 -1.78 5.93
N VAL A 56 12.82 -1.01 4.85
CA VAL A 56 13.82 -0.09 4.29
C VAL A 56 13.85 1.25 5.01
N CYS A 57 12.69 1.82 5.34
CA CYS A 57 12.60 3.15 5.94
C CYS A 57 12.55 3.13 7.48
N GLY A 58 12.55 1.94 8.09
CA GLY A 58 12.19 1.75 9.49
C GLY A 58 10.67 1.81 9.69
N ARG A 59 10.17 1.14 10.73
CA ARG A 59 8.75 1.19 11.08
C ARG A 59 8.41 2.64 11.49
N PRO A 60 7.50 3.36 10.81
CA PRO A 60 6.81 4.45 11.48
C PRO A 60 6.03 3.76 12.59
N GLU A 61 6.49 3.91 13.85
CA GLU A 61 6.01 3.17 15.02
C GLU A 61 4.48 3.12 15.04
N PHE A 62 3.94 2.06 14.46
CA PHE A 62 2.60 1.58 14.69
C PHE A 62 2.75 0.68 15.90
N PHE A 63 2.73 1.30 17.07
CA PHE A 63 2.13 0.86 18.33
C PHE A 63 2.29 1.99 19.33
#